data_AF-A0A085L616-F1
#
_entry.id   AF-A0A085L616-F1
#
_cell.length_a   1.000
_cell.length_b   1.000
_cell.length_c   1.000
_cell.angle_alpha   90.00
_cell.angle_beta   90.00
_cell.angle_gamma   90.00
#
_symmetry.space_group_name_H-M   'P 1'
#
loop_
_entity.id
_entity.type
_entity.pdbx_description
1 polymer ?
#
loop_
_entity_poly.entity_id
_entity_poly.type
_entity_poly.pdbx_seq_one_letter_code
_entity_poly.pdbx_strand_id
1 'polypeptide(L)'
;MGLRIDQYAYINKLHHVHPAEKFVFALATMIICLALSTPITSLLVILLMAGLVIFAGRIPALFYLKLMFLPMFFLVVGVLTVAFSFSPKDTYPFLWGFKLGGYTLG
;
A
#
# COMPACT_ATOMS: atom_id res chain seq x y z
N MET A 1 -24.83 -1.80 4.27
CA MET A 1 -23.79 -0.74 4.28
C MET A 1 -23.09 -0.75 2.91
N GLY A 2 -23.84 -0.44 1.85
CA GLY A 2 -23.38 -0.58 0.46
C GLY A 2 -22.24 0.39 0.13
N LEU A 3 -21.36 -0.02 -0.78
CA LEU A 3 -20.10 0.62 -1.16
C LEU A 3 -20.23 2.15 -1.32
N ARG A 4 -19.84 2.88 -0.27
CA ARG A 4 -19.71 4.35 -0.29
C ARG A 4 -18.63 4.82 -1.29
N ILE A 5 -17.78 3.91 -1.76
CA ILE A 5 -16.70 4.22 -2.70
C ILE A 5 -17.25 4.69 -4.06
N ASP A 6 -18.30 4.05 -4.59
CA ASP A 6 -18.96 4.45 -5.84
C ASP A 6 -19.62 5.82 -5.71
N GLN A 7 -20.25 6.09 -4.56
CA GLN A 7 -20.81 7.41 -4.26
C GLN A 7 -19.70 8.47 -4.21
N TYR A 8 -18.61 8.21 -3.50
CA TYR A 8 -17.47 9.14 -3.45
C TYR A 8 -16.79 9.33 -4.80
N ALA A 9 -16.80 8.34 -5.70
CA ALA A 9 -16.27 8.52 -7.05
C ALA A 9 -17.09 9.52 -7.88
N TYR A 10 -18.42 9.56 -7.67
CA TYR A 10 -19.33 10.43 -8.43
C TYR A 10 -19.51 11.82 -7.82
N ILE A 11 -19.46 11.95 -6.49
CA ILE A 11 -19.70 13.23 -5.78
C ILE A 11 -18.43 14.01 -5.43
N ASN A 12 -17.26 13.43 -5.68
CA ASN A 12 -15.97 14.07 -5.42
C ASN A 12 -15.78 15.32 -6.30
N LYS A 13 -15.13 16.37 -5.77
CA LYS A 13 -14.80 17.62 -6.48
C LYS A 13 -13.98 17.42 -7.77
N LEU A 14 -13.20 16.34 -7.85
CA LEU A 14 -12.46 15.92 -9.04
C LEU A 14 -13.35 15.27 -10.11
N HIS A 15 -14.65 15.05 -9.88
CA HIS A 15 -15.55 14.41 -10.85
C HIS A 15 -15.50 15.04 -12.26
N HIS A 16 -15.27 16.35 -12.35
CA HIS A 16 -15.17 17.09 -13.61
C HIS A 16 -13.94 16.73 -14.46
N VAL A 17 -12.89 16.16 -13.86
CA VAL A 17 -11.68 15.71 -14.58
C VAL A 17 -11.95 14.37 -15.23
N HIS A 18 -11.58 14.26 -16.51
CA HIS A 18 -11.84 13.07 -17.32
C HIS A 18 -11.30 11.80 -16.64
N PRO A 19 -12.11 10.73 -16.51
CA PRO A 19 -11.68 9.49 -15.84
C PRO A 19 -10.37 8.92 -16.39
N ALA A 20 -10.16 9.03 -17.70
CA ALA A 20 -8.94 8.55 -18.36
C ALA A 20 -7.68 9.31 -17.89
N GLU A 21 -7.74 10.62 -17.64
CA GLU A 21 -6.57 11.38 -17.18
C GLU A 21 -6.14 10.93 -15.78
N LYS A 22 -7.10 10.72 -14.88
CA LYS A 22 -6.84 10.18 -13.54
C LYS A 22 -6.24 8.77 -13.62
N PHE A 23 -6.78 7.95 -14.52
CA PHE A 23 -6.31 6.59 -14.71
C PHE A 23 -4.87 6.55 -15.25
N VAL A 24 -4.55 7.35 -16.26
CA VAL A 24 -3.19 7.46 -16.81
C VAL A 24 -2.23 7.98 -15.76
N PHE A 25 -2.64 8.98 -14.95
CA PHE A 25 -1.84 9.49 -13.85
C PHE A 25 -1.56 8.41 -12.78
N ALA A 26 -2.59 7.68 -12.37
CA ALA A 26 -2.45 6.58 -11.41
C ALA A 26 -1.54 5.47 -11.95
N LEU A 27 -1.70 5.07 -13.22
CA LEU A 27 -0.84 4.09 -13.86
C LEU A 27 0.62 4.56 -13.95
N ALA A 28 0.85 5.81 -14.36
CA ALA A 28 2.20 6.35 -14.47
C ALA A 28 2.93 6.32 -13.12
N THR A 29 2.26 6.77 -12.04
CA THR A 29 2.86 6.74 -10.70
C THR A 29 3.06 5.32 -10.16
N MET A 30 2.17 4.38 -10.48
CA MET A 30 2.37 2.97 -10.16
C MET A 30 3.61 2.40 -10.86
N ILE A 31 3.77 2.65 -12.15
CA ILE A 31 4.95 2.21 -12.92
C ILE A 31 6.22 2.81 -12.33
N ILE A 32 6.22 4.10 -11.96
CA ILE A 32 7.36 4.75 -11.31
C ILE A 32 7.69 4.08 -9.97
N CYS A 33 6.68 3.77 -9.16
CA CYS A 33 6.85 3.10 -7.87
C CYS A 33 7.45 1.69 -8.01
N LEU A 34 7.09 0.96 -9.08
CA LEU A 34 7.64 -0.36 -9.38
C LEU A 34 9.04 -0.30 -9.99
N ALA A 35 9.32 0.69 -10.84
CA ALA A 35 10.62 0.86 -11.48
C ALA A 35 11.68 1.37 -10.49
N LEU A 36 11.30 2.28 -9.59
CA LEU A 36 12.17 2.80 -8.54
C LEU A 36 11.82 2.11 -7.22
N SER A 37 12.45 0.97 -6.96
CA SER A 37 12.26 0.14 -5.77
C SER A 37 12.95 0.71 -4.52
N THR A 38 12.75 2.00 -4.23
CA THR A 38 13.24 2.63 -2.99
C THR A 38 12.09 2.86 -2.02
N PRO A 39 12.28 2.65 -0.71
CA PRO A 39 11.20 2.88 0.26
C PRO A 39 10.73 4.36 0.28
N ILE A 40 11.64 5.28 -0.04
CA ILE A 40 11.38 6.72 -0.08
C ILE A 40 10.42 7.08 -1.23
N THR A 41 10.61 6.49 -2.43
CA THR A 41 9.72 6.75 -3.58
C THR A 41 8.30 6.27 -3.30
N SER A 42 8.13 5.07 -2.75
CA SER A 42 6.81 4.57 -2.37
C SER A 42 6.11 5.46 -1.33
N LEU A 43 6.86 5.95 -0.33
CA LEU A 43 6.30 6.82 0.71
C LEU A 43 5.86 8.17 0.15
N LEU A 44 6.65 8.77 -0.75
CA LEU A 44 6.27 10.00 -1.45
C LEU A 44 5.03 9.82 -2.32
N VAL A 45 4.93 8.71 -3.06
CA VAL A 45 3.75 8.42 -3.90
C VAL A 45 2.50 8.25 -3.04
N ILE A 46 2.61 7.55 -1.89
CA ILE A 46 1.49 7.39 -0.95
C ILE A 46 1.03 8.76 -0.42
N LEU A 47 1.95 9.61 0.02
CA LEU A 47 1.61 10.95 0.52
C LEU A 47 0.98 11.82 -0.57
N LEU A 48 1.53 11.79 -1.78
CA LEU A 48 1.02 12.54 -2.92
C LEU A 48 -0.41 12.10 -3.26
N MET A 49 -0.65 10.79 -3.39
CA MET A 49 -1.97 10.25 -3.69
C MET A 49 -2.98 10.51 -2.56
N ALA A 50 -2.58 10.33 -1.31
CA ALA A 50 -3.42 10.65 -0.15
C ALA A 50 -3.80 12.14 -0.14
N GLY A 51 -2.83 13.02 -0.39
CA GLY A 51 -3.06 14.47 -0.49
C GLY A 51 -4.03 14.83 -1.61
N LEU A 52 -3.86 14.25 -2.81
CA LEU A 52 -4.78 14.45 -3.92
C LEU A 52 -6.20 13.98 -3.59
N VAL A 53 -6.35 12.82 -2.98
CA VAL A 53 -7.68 12.27 -2.63
C VAL A 53 -8.38 13.08 -1.53
N ILE A 54 -7.64 13.48 -0.50
CA ILE A 54 -8.20 14.19 0.66
C ILE A 54 -8.45 15.66 0.34
N PHE A 55 -7.45 16.38 -0.19
CA PHE A 55 -7.54 17.83 -0.39
C PHE A 55 -8.19 18.19 -1.71
N ALA A 56 -7.68 17.66 -2.81
CA ALA A 56 -8.23 17.94 -4.13
C ALA A 56 -9.59 17.25 -4.27
N GLY A 57 -9.66 15.97 -3.84
CA GLY A 57 -10.86 15.16 -3.95
C GLY A 57 -11.94 15.43 -2.90
N ARG A 58 -11.59 16.18 -1.85
CA ARG A 58 -12.48 16.46 -0.69
C ARG A 58 -13.12 15.20 -0.10
N ILE A 59 -12.45 14.06 -0.23
CA ILE A 59 -12.91 12.82 0.41
C ILE A 59 -12.53 12.90 1.89
N PRO A 60 -13.45 12.60 2.82
CA PRO A 60 -13.15 12.66 4.25
C PRO A 60 -11.96 11.77 4.61
N ALA A 61 -10.95 12.33 5.28
CA ALA A 61 -9.73 11.61 5.64
C ALA A 61 -10.01 10.33 6.46
N LEU A 62 -10.99 10.36 7.36
CA LEU A 62 -11.45 9.19 8.11
C LEU A 62 -11.97 8.06 7.21
N PHE A 63 -12.68 8.41 6.13
CA PHE A 63 -13.16 7.41 5.18
C PHE A 63 -12.00 6.79 4.38
N TYR A 64 -11.08 7.62 3.91
CA TYR A 64 -9.87 7.18 3.21
C TYR A 64 -9.00 6.26 4.08
N LEU A 65 -8.73 6.65 5.33
CA LEU A 65 -7.96 5.84 6.28
C LEU A 65 -8.64 4.51 6.59
N LYS A 66 -9.98 4.50 6.78
CA LYS A 66 -10.74 3.26 6.97
C LYS A 66 -10.59 2.31 5.78
N LEU A 67 -10.50 2.85 4.57
CA LEU A 67 -10.27 2.07 3.36
C LEU A 67 -8.85 1.51 3.29
N MET A 68 -7.84 2.31 3.69
CA MET A 68 -6.43 1.87 3.75
C MET A 68 -6.13 0.88 4.88
N PHE A 69 -6.97 0.81 5.91
CA PHE A 69 -6.78 -0.15 7.01
C PHE A 69 -6.82 -1.61 6.55
N LEU A 70 -7.67 -1.93 5.56
CA LEU A 70 -7.78 -3.28 5.00
C LEU A 70 -6.47 -3.76 4.35
N PRO A 71 -5.88 -3.05 3.37
CA PRO A 71 -4.59 -3.42 2.80
C PRO A 71 -3.44 -3.31 3.81
N MET A 72 -3.47 -2.39 4.77
CA MET A 72 -2.45 -2.31 5.82
C MET A 72 -2.44 -3.56 6.71
N PHE A 73 -3.59 -4.08 7.11
CA PHE A 73 -3.67 -5.30 7.89
C PHE A 73 -3.07 -6.48 7.11
N PHE A 74 -3.43 -6.61 5.83
CA PHE A 74 -2.88 -7.64 4.95
C PHE A 74 -1.35 -7.50 4.79
N LEU A 75 -0.85 -6.27 4.60
CA LEU A 75 0.56 -5.99 4.48
C LEU A 75 1.32 -6.39 5.75
N VAL A 76 0.83 -6.01 6.94
CA VAL A 76 1.46 -6.35 8.22
C VAL A 76 1.54 -7.86 8.41
N VAL A 77 0.44 -8.58 8.18
CA VAL A 77 0.43 -10.05 8.29
C VAL A 77 1.37 -10.70 7.27
N GLY A 78 1.40 -10.19 6.03
CA GLY A 78 2.31 -10.68 4.99
C GLY A 78 3.78 -10.44 5.33
N VAL A 79 4.12 -9.24 5.81
CA VAL A 79 5.48 -8.90 6.27
C VAL A 79 5.87 -9.77 7.46
N LEU A 80 4.99 -9.97 8.45
CA LEU A 80 5.24 -10.88 9.56
C LEU A 80 5.47 -12.32 9.06
N THR A 81 4.70 -12.79 8.09
CA THR A 81 4.87 -14.14 7.53
C THR A 81 6.23 -14.30 6.86
N VAL A 82 6.66 -13.32 6.07
CA VAL A 82 7.99 -13.32 5.43
C VAL A 82 9.11 -13.18 6.46
N ALA A 83 8.91 -12.35 7.50
CA ALA A 83 9.89 -12.11 8.56
C ALA A 83 9.95 -13.20 9.64
N PHE A 84 8.99 -14.14 9.66
CA PHE A 84 8.97 -15.31 10.54
C PHE A 84 8.95 -16.61 9.71
N SER A 85 9.56 -16.59 8.53
CA SER A 85 9.58 -17.76 7.65
C SER A 85 10.44 -18.88 8.25
N PHE A 86 9.78 -19.88 8.83
CA PHE A 86 10.37 -21.12 9.31
C PHE A 86 10.89 -21.96 8.13
N SER A 87 12.14 -21.74 7.72
CA SER A 87 12.78 -22.55 6.69
C SER A 87 13.64 -23.67 7.30
N PRO A 88 13.43 -24.94 6.93
CA PRO A 88 14.35 -26.02 7.27
C PRO A 88 15.65 -25.84 6.46
N LYS A 89 16.69 -25.31 7.12
CA LYS A 89 18.11 -25.36 6.74
C LYS A 89 18.55 -24.78 5.37
N ASP A 90 19.52 -23.87 5.48
CA ASP A 90 20.68 -23.76 4.58
C ASP A 90 20.49 -23.29 3.13
N THR A 91 19.70 -22.23 2.84
CA THR A 91 19.75 -21.61 1.48
C THR A 91 19.68 -20.07 1.42
N TYR A 92 19.43 -19.34 2.50
CA TYR A 92 19.51 -17.88 2.47
C TYR A 92 20.20 -17.28 3.70
N PRO A 93 21.01 -16.20 3.53
CA PRO A 93 21.62 -15.51 4.65
C PRO A 93 20.53 -14.71 5.37
N PHE A 94 20.03 -15.24 6.48
CA PHE A 94 19.21 -14.48 7.42
C PHE A 94 20.06 -13.37 8.08
N LEU A 95 19.55 -12.13 8.12
CA LEU A 95 20.24 -10.97 8.71
C LEU A 95 20.30 -11.02 10.25
N TRP A 96 19.36 -11.72 10.90
CA TRP A 96 19.41 -12.00 12.34
C TRP A 96 18.49 -13.18 12.68
N GLY A 97 18.96 -14.16 13.44
CA GLY A 97 18.17 -15.33 13.83
C GLY A 97 18.72 -16.01 15.07
N PHE A 98 17.83 -16.33 16.03
CA PHE A 98 18.19 -17.09 17.23
C PHE A 98 18.18 -18.59 16.89
N LYS A 99 19.35 -19.23 17.00
CA LYS A 99 19.48 -20.68 16.85
C LYS A 99 19.05 -21.37 18.14
N LEU A 100 17.87 -22.00 18.15
CA LEU A 100 17.47 -22.92 19.20
C LEU A 100 17.34 -24.33 18.61
N GLY A 101 18.31 -25.20 18.93
CA GLY A 101 18.15 -26.66 18.85
C GLY A 101 17.70 -27.25 17.50
N GLY A 102 18.27 -26.80 16.37
CA GLY A 102 18.08 -27.41 15.05
C GLY A 102 17.09 -26.70 14.12
N TYR A 103 16.36 -25.71 14.62
CA TYR A 103 15.48 -24.86 13.81
C TYR A 103 15.96 -23.41 13.87
N THR A 104 16.17 -22.81 12.71
CA THR A 104 16.49 -21.38 12.56
C THR A 104 15.18 -20.60 12.47
N LEU A 105 14.94 -19.75 13.48
CA LEU A 105 13.88 -18.74 13.45
C LEU A 105 14.44 -17.46 12.83
N GLY A 106 13.81 -16.96 11.77
CA GLY A 106 14.09 -15.66 11.18
C GLY A 106 13.07 -15.27 10.13
#